data_AF-A0A424Y729-F1
#
_entry.id   AF-A0A424Y729-F1
#
_cell.length_a   1.000
_cell.length_b   1.000
_cell.length_c   1.000
_cell.angle_alpha   90.00
_cell.angle_beta   90.00
_cell.angle_gamma   90.00
#
_symmetry.space_group_name_H-M   'P 1'
#
loop_
_entity.id
_entity.type
_entity.pdbx_description
1 polymer ?
#
loop_
_entity_poly.entity_id
_entity_poly.type
_entity_poly.pdbx_seq_one_letter_code
_entity_poly.pdbx_strand_id
1 'polypeptide(L)' 'MKRKASKIEIRGNQLICPVCEREEFWERETLMNTAGATFLGFDWANKPAQNYVCDYCGYVYWFIK' A
#
# COMPACT_ATOMS: atom_id res chain seq x y z
N MET A 1 -11.94 5.74 12.89
CA MET A 1 -11.37 4.37 12.85
C MET A 1 -9.86 4.47 12.92
N LYS A 2 -9.22 4.09 14.02
CA LYS A 2 -7.75 4.04 14.09
C LYS A 2 -7.30 2.84 13.25
N ARG A 3 -6.59 3.06 12.16
CA ARG A 3 -6.01 1.98 11.35
C ARG A 3 -4.94 1.30 12.22
N LYS A 4 -4.98 -0.03 12.33
CA LYS A 4 -4.01 -0.78 13.15
C LYS A 4 -2.65 -0.72 12.45
N ALA A 5 -1.69 -0.06 13.08
CA ALA A 5 -0.31 -0.01 12.60
C ALA A 5 0.49 -1.16 13.21
N SER A 6 1.45 -1.69 12.46
CA SER A 6 2.38 -2.72 12.91
C SER A 6 3.69 -2.62 12.15
N LYS A 7 4.74 -3.25 12.69
CA LYS A 7 5.99 -3.46 11.95
C LYS A 7 5.76 -4.42 10.79
N ILE A 8 6.36 -4.11 9.64
CA ILE A 8 6.22 -4.88 8.40
C ILE A 8 7.59 -5.42 8.00
N GLU A 9 7.63 -6.68 7.57
CA GLU A 9 8.82 -7.31 7.02
C GLU A 9 8.55 -7.75 5.57
N ILE A 10 9.50 -7.46 4.67
CA ILE A 10 9.42 -7.82 3.26
C ILE A 10 10.69 -8.57 2.88
N ARG A 11 10.53 -9.87 2.56
CA ARG A 11 11.64 -10.77 2.21
C ARG A 11 12.77 -10.77 3.26
N GLY A 12 12.43 -10.80 4.55
CA GLY A 12 13.43 -10.76 5.63
C GLY A 12 13.92 -9.37 6.01
N ASN A 13 13.47 -8.30 5.33
CA ASN A 13 13.91 -6.94 5.60
C ASN A 13 12.80 -6.15 6.29
N GLN A 14 13.13 -5.54 7.43
CA GLN A 14 12.20 -4.65 8.11
C GLN A 14 11.96 -3.38 7.28
N LEU A 15 10.69 -3.00 7.13
CA LEU A 15 10.30 -1.80 6.41
C LEU A 15 10.55 -0.57 7.31
N ILE A 16 11.25 0.43 6.76
CA ILE A 16 11.58 1.69 7.44
C ILE A 16 11.12 2.83 6.56
N CYS A 17 10.44 3.82 7.13
CA CYS A 17 9.96 4.96 6.36
C CYS A 17 11.15 5.80 5.89
N PRO A 18 11.31 6.09 4.58
CA PRO A 18 12.47 6.82 4.08
C PRO A 18 12.36 8.33 4.34
N VAL A 19 11.23 8.79 4.89
CA VAL A 19 10.95 10.20 5.18
C VAL A 19 11.13 10.54 6.66
N CYS A 20 10.74 9.63 7.57
CA CYS A 20 10.72 9.90 9.01
C CYS A 20 11.24 8.74 9.87
N GLU A 21 11.83 7.72 9.26
CA GLU A 21 12.47 6.56 9.92
C GLU A 21 11.53 5.69 10.79
N ARG A 22 10.23 5.98 10.80
CA ARG A 22 9.22 5.17 11.51
C ARG A 22 9.12 3.75 10.92
N GLU A 23 8.91 2.78 11.80
CA GLU A 23 8.84 1.35 11.47
C GLU A 23 7.41 0.79 11.46
N GLU A 24 6.41 1.61 11.80
CA GLU A 24 5.01 1.19 11.92
C GLU A 24 4.18 1.69 10.74
N PHE A 25 3.44 0.76 10.14
CA PHE A 25 2.64 1.00 8.96
C PHE A 25 1.28 0.33 9.11
N TRP A 26 0.27 0.95 8.51
CA TRP A 26 -1.02 0.29 8.29
C TRP A 26 -1.14 -0.14 6.83
N GLU A 27 -1.83 -1.25 6.63
CA GLU A 27 -1.96 -1.89 5.33
C GLU A 27 -3.24 -1.48 4.61
N ARG A 28 -3.18 -1.33 3.29
CA ARG A 28 -4.34 -1.24 2.40
C ARG A 28 -4.00 -1.82 1.04
N GLU A 29 -5.03 -2.09 0.25
CA GLU A 29 -4.90 -2.37 -1.18
C GLU A 29 -5.47 -1.20 -1.99
N THR A 30 -4.81 -0.84 -3.09
CA THR A 30 -5.33 0.15 -4.04
C THR A 30 -5.44 -0.45 -5.43
N LEU A 31 -6.59 -0.29 -6.05
CA LEU A 31 -6.82 -0.61 -7.45
C LEU A 31 -6.07 0.41 -8.34
N MET A 32 -5.27 -0.07 -9.29
CA MET A 32 -4.38 0.76 -10.11
C MET A 32 -5.04 1.33 -11.39
N ASN A 33 -6.32 1.06 -11.62
CA ASN A 33 -7.06 1.48 -12.80
C ASN A 33 -7.53 2.94 -12.70
N THR A 34 -7.54 3.62 -13.85
CA THR A 34 -8.26 4.90 -14.03
C THR A 34 -9.75 4.62 -14.11
N ALA A 35 -10.58 5.52 -13.56
CA ALA A 35 -12.04 5.37 -13.50
C ALA A 35 -12.72 5.09 -14.87
N GLY A 36 -12.05 5.40 -16.00
CA GLY A 36 -12.55 5.11 -17.35
C GLY A 36 -12.44 3.64 -17.79
N ALA A 37 -11.59 2.82 -17.17
CA ALA A 37 -11.40 1.41 -17.55
C ALA A 37 -12.53 0.49 -17.02
N THR A 38 -13.15 0.85 -15.89
CA THR A 38 -14.31 0.13 -15.33
C THR A 38 -15.56 0.25 -16.22
N PHE A 39 -15.65 1.30 -17.04
CA PHE A 39 -16.80 1.49 -17.95
C PHE A 39 -16.78 0.56 -19.19
N LEU A 40 -15.66 -0.15 -19.45
CA LEU A 40 -15.48 -1.03 -20.61
C LEU A 40 -15.41 -2.53 -20.27
N GLY A 41 -15.78 -2.94 -19.05
CA GLY A 41 -15.93 -4.36 -18.69
C GLY A 41 -14.61 -5.14 -18.51
N PHE A 42 -13.48 -4.45 -18.30
CA PHE A 42 -12.16 -5.04 -18.09
C PHE A 42 -11.78 -5.19 -16.61
N ASP A 43 -12.74 -5.57 -15.76
CA ASP A 43 -12.46 -5.76 -14.32
C ASP A 43 -11.47 -6.90 -14.03
N TRP A 44 -11.25 -7.80 -14.99
CA TRP A 44 -10.32 -8.94 -14.88
C TRP A 44 -8.84 -8.57 -15.06
N ALA A 45 -8.53 -7.36 -15.54
CA ALA A 45 -7.16 -6.90 -15.74
C ALA A 45 -6.58 -6.14 -14.51
N ASN A 46 -7.36 -6.03 -13.43
CA ASN A 46 -6.99 -5.21 -12.28
C ASN A 46 -6.04 -5.96 -11.35
N LYS A 47 -4.75 -5.67 -11.45
CA LYS A 47 -3.76 -6.08 -10.44
C LYS A 47 -3.85 -5.10 -9.25
N PRO A 48 -4.27 -5.55 -8.05
CA PRO A 48 -4.23 -4.69 -6.87
C PRO A 48 -2.77 -4.42 -6.48
N ALA A 49 -2.47 -3.17 -6.11
CA ALA A 49 -1.22 -2.84 -5.45
C ALA A 49 -1.39 -2.97 -3.93
N GLN A 50 -0.49 -3.71 -3.30
CA GLN A 50 -0.38 -3.73 -1.84
C GLN A 50 0.29 -2.42 -1.40
N ASN A 51 -0.28 -1.77 -0.39
CA ASN A 51 0.28 -0.57 0.21
C ASN A 51 0.55 -0.73 1.69
N TYR A 52 1.71 -0.22 2.11
CA TYR A 52 2.03 0.02 3.51
C TYR A 52 2.20 1.51 3.72
N VAL A 53 1.36 2.09 4.57
CA VAL A 53 1.31 3.53 4.80
C VAL A 53 1.84 3.83 6.18
N CYS A 54 2.85 4.70 6.26
CA CYS A 54 3.44 5.13 7.52
C CYS A 54 2.36 5.74 8.42
N ASP A 55 2.28 5.27 9.65
CA ASP A 55 1.28 5.74 10.61
C ASP A 55 1.55 7.16 11.16
N TYR A 56 2.74 7.69 10.89
CA TYR A 56 3.18 9.01 11.32
C TYR A 56 3.08 10.06 10.21
N CYS A 57 3.87 9.92 9.14
CA CYS A 57 3.96 10.94 8.08
C CYS A 57 3.10 10.64 6.85
N GLY A 58 2.47 9.46 6.78
CA GLY A 58 1.62 9.08 5.66
C GLY A 58 2.35 8.66 4.37
N TYR A 59 3.69 8.55 4.37
CA TYR A 59 4.42 7.98 3.24
C TYR A 59 3.89 6.59 2.87
N VAL A 60 3.70 6.34 1.57
CA VAL A 60 3.10 5.11 1.06
C VAL A 60 4.10 4.33 0.24
N TYR A 61 4.40 3.10 0.67
CA TYR A 61 5.01 2.11 -0.20
C TYR A 61 3.96 1.46 -1.10
N TRP A 62 4.33 1.17 -2.34
CA TRP A 62 3.48 0.50 -3.34
C TRP A 62 4.19 -0.75 -3.85
N PHE A 63 3.54 -1.90 -3.73
CA PHE A 63 4.04 -3.18 -4.21
C PHE A 63 3.05 -3.75 -5.22
N ILE A 64 3.50 -3.94 -6.46
CA ILE A 64 2.78 -4.66 -7.50
C ILE A 64 3.26 -6.11 -7.48
N LYS A 65 2.32 -7.06 -7.53
CA LYS A 65 2.60 -8.49 -7.67
C LYS A 65 2.32 -8.99 -9.10
#